data_AF-A0A090T141-F1
#
_entry.id   AF-A0A090T141-F1
#
_cell.length_a   1.000
_cell.length_b   1.000
_cell.length_c   1.000
_cell.angle_alpha   90.00
_cell.angle_beta   90.00
_cell.angle_gamma   90.00
#
_symmetry.space_group_name_H-M   'P 1'
#
loop_
_entity.id
_entity.type
_entity.pdbx_description
1 polymer ?
#
loop_
_entity_poly.entity_id
_entity_poly.type
_entity_poly.pdbx_seq_one_letter_code
_entity_poly.pdbx_strand_id
1 'polypeptide(L)'
;MTTQAERHNPTLDSGFFQPHELSFEQLVLWAKQFAMLIPYRNEFDQQTGDWGVLFEKNELVVCAAILSVDEKAWKQQFKQTQHGDIEQILSVILGIFKQLEDWYHHLPSSPEVSYQ
;
A
#
# COMPACT_ATOMS: atom_id res chain seq x y z
N MET A 1 -18.61 13.01 -45.70
CA MET A 1 -18.91 13.77 -44.48
C MET A 1 -19.04 12.76 -43.37
N THR A 2 -18.14 12.75 -42.39
CA THR A 2 -18.23 11.86 -41.23
C THR A 2 -19.26 12.40 -40.25
N THR A 3 -20.15 11.53 -39.79
CA THR A 3 -21.27 11.88 -38.90
C THR A 3 -20.75 12.17 -37.49
N GLN A 4 -21.47 12.97 -36.69
CA GLN A 4 -21.05 13.36 -35.33
C GLN A 4 -20.81 12.14 -34.41
N ALA A 5 -21.47 11.01 -34.67
CA ALA A 5 -21.28 9.75 -33.97
C ALA A 5 -19.90 9.11 -34.20
N GLU A 6 -19.25 9.37 -35.35
CA GLU A 6 -17.92 8.85 -35.68
C GLU A 6 -16.77 9.68 -35.05
N ARG A 7 -17.10 10.77 -34.34
CA ARG A 7 -16.12 11.58 -33.58
C ARG A 7 -15.96 11.13 -32.13
N HIS A 8 -16.71 10.12 -31.71
CA HIS A 8 -16.60 9.59 -30.36
C HIS A 8 -15.25 8.90 -30.21
N ASN A 9 -14.32 9.55 -29.51
CA ASN A 9 -12.99 9.03 -29.31
C ASN A 9 -13.01 8.12 -28.07
N PRO A 10 -12.84 6.79 -28.24
CA PRO A 10 -12.88 5.86 -27.11
C PRO A 10 -11.81 6.16 -26.06
N THR A 11 -10.73 6.90 -26.40
CA THR A 11 -9.72 7.34 -25.42
C THR A 11 -10.25 8.32 -24.37
N LEU A 12 -11.40 8.95 -24.62
CA LEU A 12 -12.06 9.87 -23.70
C LEU A 12 -13.09 9.16 -22.81
N ASP A 13 -13.34 7.86 -23.02
CA ASP A 13 -14.27 7.10 -22.20
C ASP A 13 -13.71 6.87 -20.80
N SER A 14 -14.57 7.06 -19.80
CA SER A 14 -14.24 6.72 -18.41
C SER A 14 -13.93 5.22 -18.33
N GLY A 15 -12.70 4.89 -17.96
CA GLY A 15 -12.20 3.50 -17.91
C GLY A 15 -11.39 3.05 -19.12
N PHE A 16 -11.24 3.89 -20.16
CA PHE A 16 -10.30 3.60 -21.24
C PHE A 16 -8.85 3.57 -20.74
N PHE A 17 -8.49 4.55 -19.89
CA PHE A 17 -7.23 4.55 -19.19
C PHE A 17 -7.45 3.95 -17.79
N GLN A 18 -6.95 2.73 -17.60
CA GLN A 18 -6.80 2.13 -16.29
C GLN A 18 -5.31 2.23 -15.93
N PRO A 19 -4.88 3.31 -15.24
CA PRO A 19 -3.51 3.37 -14.76
C PRO A 19 -3.26 2.13 -13.92
N HIS A 20 -2.11 1.50 -14.13
CA HIS A 20 -1.67 0.42 -13.25
C HIS A 20 -1.27 1.05 -11.92
N GLU A 21 -2.27 1.23 -11.05
CA GLU A 21 -2.05 1.77 -9.71
C GLU A 21 -1.43 0.67 -8.87
N LEU A 22 -0.16 0.87 -8.52
CA LEU A 22 0.51 0.02 -7.55
C LEU A 22 -0.20 0.21 -6.20
N SER A 23 -0.40 -0.89 -5.47
CA SER A 23 -0.87 -0.79 -4.10
C SER A 23 0.13 0.00 -3.26
N PHE A 24 -0.32 0.58 -2.15
CA PHE A 24 0.57 1.31 -1.26
C PHE A 24 1.74 0.44 -0.78
N GLU A 25 1.48 -0.84 -0.47
CA GLU A 25 2.52 -1.80 -0.08
C GLU A 25 3.55 -2.00 -1.20
N GLN A 26 3.11 -2.04 -2.45
CA GLN A 26 4.00 -2.12 -3.61
C GLN A 26 4.82 -0.83 -3.78
N LEU A 27 4.21 0.34 -3.56
CA LEU A 27 4.90 1.63 -3.60
C LEU A 27 5.95 1.75 -2.47
N VAL A 28 5.64 1.29 -1.26
CA VAL A 28 6.58 1.24 -0.14
C VAL A 28 7.74 0.29 -0.43
N LEU A 29 7.47 -0.89 -0.99
CA LEU A 29 8.52 -1.82 -1.39
C LEU A 29 9.45 -1.20 -2.42
N TRP A 30 8.89 -0.49 -3.41
CA TRP A 30 9.65 0.26 -4.41
C TRP A 30 10.47 1.39 -3.78
N ALA A 31 9.87 2.18 -2.90
CA ALA A 31 10.56 3.27 -2.21
C ALA A 31 11.72 2.75 -1.35
N LYS A 32 11.52 1.64 -0.65
CA LYS A 32 12.58 0.94 0.10
C LYS A 32 13.70 0.48 -0.82
N GLN A 33 13.37 -0.21 -1.91
CA GLN A 33 14.37 -0.69 -2.88
C GLN A 33 15.19 0.47 -3.46
N PHE A 34 14.54 1.60 -3.73
CA PHE A 34 15.22 2.81 -4.18
C PHE A 34 16.11 3.40 -3.08
N ALA A 35 15.63 3.49 -1.85
CA ALA A 35 16.37 4.01 -0.71
C ALA A 35 17.63 3.17 -0.39
N MET A 36 17.60 1.86 -0.64
CA MET A 36 18.78 0.98 -0.52
C MET A 36 19.90 1.33 -1.50
N LEU A 37 19.60 2.01 -2.61
CA LEU A 37 20.60 2.46 -3.58
C LEU A 37 21.35 3.72 -3.10
N ILE A 38 20.83 4.39 -2.07
CA ILE A 38 21.39 5.63 -1.54
C ILE A 38 22.18 5.30 -0.26
N PRO A 39 23.52 5.40 -0.28
CA PRO A 39 24.32 5.14 0.91
C PRO A 39 24.02 6.18 2.00
N TYR A 40 23.80 5.72 3.21
CA TYR A 40 23.72 6.56 4.39
C TYR A 40 25.14 6.85 4.89
N ARG A 41 25.42 8.15 5.10
CA ARG A 41 26.71 8.63 5.59
C ARG A 41 26.53 9.39 6.89
N ASN A 42 27.41 9.14 7.84
CA ASN A 42 27.40 9.81 9.13
C ASN A 42 27.99 11.24 9.06
N GLU A 43 28.06 11.90 10.20
CA GLU A 43 28.58 13.28 10.37
C GLU A 43 30.05 13.43 9.92
N PHE A 44 30.78 12.32 9.80
CA PHE A 44 32.18 12.26 9.36
C PHE A 44 32.32 11.80 7.90
N ASP A 45 31.24 11.82 7.12
CA ASP A 45 31.18 11.36 5.72
C ASP A 45 31.54 9.88 5.52
N GLN A 46 31.48 9.07 6.58
CA GLN A 46 31.70 7.64 6.50
C GLN A 46 30.39 6.91 6.23
N GLN A 47 30.41 5.98 5.29
CA GLN A 47 29.25 5.14 4.99
C GLN A 47 28.96 4.20 6.16
N THR A 48 27.79 4.34 6.77
CA THR A 48 27.32 3.54 7.90
C THR A 48 26.12 2.66 7.57
N GLY A 49 25.59 2.74 6.34
CA GLY A 49 24.50 1.89 5.86
C GLY A 49 23.87 2.43 4.57
N ASP A 50 22.57 2.22 4.43
CA ASP A 50 21.71 2.76 3.38
C ASP A 50 20.39 3.28 3.96
N TRP A 51 19.68 4.11 3.19
CA TRP A 51 18.42 4.71 3.63
C TRP A 51 17.23 3.73 3.64
N GLY A 52 17.40 2.51 3.14
CA GLY A 52 16.36 1.48 3.16
C GLY A 52 15.90 1.10 4.57
N VAL A 53 16.77 1.27 5.57
CA VAL A 53 16.47 1.00 6.98
C VAL A 53 15.31 1.87 7.51
N LEU A 54 15.11 3.09 6.98
CA LEU A 54 13.98 3.94 7.37
C LEU A 54 12.61 3.33 7.07
N PHE A 55 12.55 2.37 6.14
CA PHE A 55 11.32 1.70 5.76
C PHE A 55 11.09 0.40 6.54
N GLU A 56 12.07 -0.02 7.35
CA GLU A 56 11.96 -1.18 8.22
C GLU A 56 11.50 -0.75 9.61
N LYS A 57 10.45 -1.39 10.13
CA LYS A 57 9.93 -1.16 11.50
C LYS A 57 9.63 0.31 11.82
N ASN A 58 9.02 1.02 10.88
CA ASN A 58 8.72 2.45 11.01
C ASN A 58 7.22 2.71 11.16
N GLU A 59 6.84 3.39 12.24
CA GLU A 59 5.45 3.78 12.54
C GLU A 59 4.80 4.61 11.43
N LEU A 60 5.57 5.46 10.73
CA LEU A 60 5.07 6.28 9.63
C LEU A 60 4.68 5.43 8.42
N VAL A 61 5.44 4.36 8.14
CA VAL A 61 5.13 3.42 7.06
C VAL A 61 3.85 2.65 7.39
N VAL A 62 3.68 2.22 8.64
CA VAL A 62 2.46 1.55 9.10
C VAL A 62 1.25 2.49 9.07
N CYS A 63 1.40 3.72 9.56
CA CYS A 63 0.32 4.73 9.53
C CYS A 63 -0.11 5.03 8.08
N ALA A 64 0.85 5.21 7.18
CA ALA A 64 0.57 5.45 5.78
C ALA A 64 -0.11 4.25 5.11
N ALA A 65 0.27 3.01 5.48
CA ALA A 65 -0.41 1.80 5.03
C ALA A 65 -1.88 1.78 5.45
N ILE A 66 -2.16 2.05 6.73
CA ILE A 66 -3.53 2.13 7.25
C ILE A 66 -4.35 3.21 6.51
N LEU A 67 -3.78 4.40 6.32
CA LEU A 67 -4.45 5.51 5.63
C LEU A 67 -4.71 5.26 4.14
N SER A 68 -3.91 4.39 3.51
CA SER A 68 -4.04 4.03 2.11
C SER A 68 -5.12 2.99 1.83
N VAL A 69 -5.66 2.34 2.87
CA VAL A 69 -6.68 1.31 2.70
C VAL A 69 -7.98 1.89 2.16
N ASP A 70 -8.50 1.28 1.10
CA ASP A 70 -9.85 1.55 0.64
C ASP A 70 -10.88 0.89 1.56
N GLU A 71 -11.25 1.63 2.60
CA GLU A 71 -12.29 1.22 3.55
C GLU A 71 -13.62 0.90 2.86
N LYS A 72 -13.95 1.57 1.75
CA LYS A 72 -15.21 1.35 1.03
C LYS A 72 -15.19 0.00 0.32
N ALA A 73 -14.08 -0.35 -0.32
CA ALA A 73 -13.89 -1.65 -0.96
C ALA A 73 -14.03 -2.78 0.08
N TRP A 74 -13.39 -2.65 1.24
CA TRP A 74 -13.48 -3.66 2.31
C TRP A 74 -14.91 -3.81 2.85
N LYS A 75 -15.60 -2.71 3.12
CA LYS A 75 -17.01 -2.73 3.55
C LYS A 75 -17.91 -3.36 2.48
N GLN A 76 -17.65 -3.09 1.21
CA GLN A 76 -18.41 -3.66 0.10
C GLN A 76 -18.16 -5.16 -0.02
N GLN A 77 -16.91 -5.61 0.05
CA GLN A 77 -16.55 -7.03 0.04
C GLN A 77 -17.23 -7.77 1.20
N PHE A 78 -17.18 -7.22 2.40
CA PHE A 78 -17.83 -7.80 3.57
C PHE A 78 -19.36 -7.91 3.40
N LYS A 79 -20.02 -6.85 2.89
CA LYS A 79 -21.47 -6.87 2.60
C LYS A 79 -21.86 -7.88 1.53
N GLN A 80 -21.03 -8.05 0.50
CA GLN A 80 -21.26 -9.06 -0.54
C GLN A 80 -21.19 -10.48 0.05
N THR A 81 -20.23 -10.73 0.95
CA THR A 81 -20.09 -12.03 1.62
C THR A 81 -21.13 -12.32 2.70
N GLN A 82 -21.83 -11.31 3.25
CA GLN A 82 -22.89 -11.54 4.25
C GLN A 82 -24.07 -12.38 3.74
N HIS A 83 -24.27 -12.42 2.42
CA HIS A 83 -25.31 -13.24 1.79
C HIS A 83 -24.78 -14.61 1.33
N GLY A 84 -23.48 -14.88 1.54
CA GLY A 84 -22.78 -16.09 1.15
C GLY A 84 -22.65 -17.12 2.27
N ASP A 85 -21.81 -18.12 2.03
CA ASP A 85 -21.54 -19.20 3.00
C ASP A 85 -20.62 -18.73 4.14
N ILE A 86 -20.71 -19.40 5.30
CA ILE A 86 -19.92 -19.11 6.51
C ILE A 86 -18.41 -19.12 6.21
N GLU A 87 -17.96 -20.03 5.35
CA GLU A 87 -16.55 -20.11 4.93
C GLU A 87 -16.08 -18.83 4.24
N GLN A 88 -16.93 -18.21 3.40
CA GLN A 88 -16.59 -16.97 2.71
C GLN A 88 -16.51 -15.80 3.69
N ILE A 89 -17.43 -15.72 4.65
CA ILE A 89 -17.41 -14.70 5.71
C ILE A 89 -16.13 -14.84 6.55
N LEU A 90 -15.80 -16.07 6.97
CA LEU A 90 -14.58 -16.35 7.73
C LEU A 90 -13.32 -15.99 6.95
N SER A 91 -13.27 -16.28 5.64
CA SER A 91 -12.12 -15.94 4.80
C SER A 91 -11.85 -14.43 4.76
N VAL A 92 -12.90 -13.61 4.68
CA VAL A 92 -12.78 -12.14 4.68
C VAL A 92 -12.32 -11.65 6.04
N ILE A 93 -12.93 -12.15 7.13
CA ILE A 93 -12.55 -11.76 8.49
C ILE A 93 -11.09 -12.13 8.79
N LEU A 94 -10.67 -13.35 8.46
CA LEU A 94 -9.28 -13.80 8.65
C LEU A 94 -8.31 -13.00 7.77
N GLY A 95 -8.70 -12.61 6.56
CA GLY A 95 -7.91 -11.72 5.71
C GLY A 95 -7.67 -10.35 6.36
N ILE A 96 -8.70 -9.77 6.98
CA ILE A 96 -8.58 -8.50 7.73
C ILE A 96 -7.66 -8.68 8.94
N PHE A 97 -7.82 -9.76 9.71
CA PHE A 97 -6.95 -10.02 10.87
C PHE A 97 -5.49 -10.21 10.48
N LYS A 98 -5.23 -10.92 9.38
CA LYS A 98 -3.88 -11.09 8.86
C LYS A 98 -3.25 -9.76 8.46
N GLN A 99 -4.01 -8.87 7.81
CA GLN A 99 -3.52 -7.54 7.45
C GLN A 99 -3.19 -6.70 8.70
N LEU A 100 -4.03 -6.77 9.74
CA LEU A 100 -3.77 -6.10 11.02
C LEU A 100 -2.52 -6.65 11.73
N GLU A 101 -2.33 -7.97 11.70
CA GLU A 101 -1.14 -8.64 12.24
C GLU A 101 0.12 -8.24 11.47
N ASP A 102 0.06 -8.18 10.14
CA ASP A 102 1.17 -7.72 9.30
C ASP A 102 1.55 -6.28 9.64
N TRP A 103 0.60 -5.36 9.78
CA TRP A 103 0.86 -3.98 10.22
C TRP A 103 1.47 -3.93 11.62
N TYR A 104 0.95 -4.73 12.55
CA TYR A 104 1.48 -4.80 13.91
C TYR A 104 2.92 -5.28 13.96
N HIS A 105 3.29 -6.29 13.17
CA HIS A 105 4.66 -6.78 13.07
C HIS A 105 5.64 -5.78 12.43
N HIS A 106 5.13 -4.82 11.64
CA HIS A 106 5.91 -3.74 11.08
C HIS A 106 6.02 -2.52 12.02
N LEU A 107 5.40 -2.54 13.20
CA LEU A 107 5.65 -1.53 14.22
C LEU A 107 6.97 -1.80 14.95
N PRO A 108 7.71 -0.76 15.35
CA PRO A 108 8.87 -0.91 16.21
C PRO A 108 8.45 -1.41 17.60
N SER A 109 9.30 -2.23 18.23
CA SER A 109 9.04 -2.85 19.54
C SER A 109 8.92 -1.84 20.70
N SER A 110 9.35 -0.59 20.48
CA SER A 110 9.24 0.52 21.43
C SER A 110 9.35 1.85 20.65
N PRO A 111 8.53 2.87 20.95
CA PRO A 111 8.58 4.17 20.26
C PRO A 111 9.92 4.90 20.41
N GLU A 112 10.76 4.52 21.37
CA GLU A 112 12.07 5.13 21.61
C GLU A 112 13.15 4.75 20.59
N VAL A 113 12.95 3.68 19.82
CA VAL A 113 13.96 3.17 18.86
C VAL A 113 13.83 3.85 17.49
N SER A 114 12.73 4.56 17.24
CA SER A 114 12.45 5.22 15.95
C SER A 114 13.26 6.50 15.72
N TYR A 115 13.97 7.00 16.75
CA TYR A 115 14.71 8.27 16.74
C TYR A 115 16.21 8.12 17.11
N GLN A 116 16.73 6.89 17.20
CA GLN A 116 18.15 6.60 17.41
C GLN A 116 18.81 6.13 16.12
#